data_AF-A0A931K4M8-F1
#
_entry.id   AF-A0A931K4M8-F1
#
_cell.length_a   1.000
_cell.length_b   1.000
_cell.length_c   1.000
_cell.angle_alpha   90.00
_cell.angle_beta   90.00
_cell.angle_gamma   90.00
#
_symmetry.space_group_name_H-M   'P 1'
#
loop_
_entity.id
_entity.type
_entity.pdbx_description
1 polymer ?
#
loop_
_entity_poly.entity_id
_entity_poly.type
_entity_poly.pdbx_seq_one_letter_code
_entity_poly.pdbx_strand_id
1 'polypeptide(L)'
;MKREMLAAAVVSAFAVASFAQDTLPFGGEIVIPASQVKYANPPLRGGYQSRALAPVYDNISSVFANGTGGAYLATEMIMEDVSFVGGPWALPYSNPRVIQSASAGVAVLNTPTSSSTDSFFLVFWNPADVNFNGGDGPGTNMIRSGATPLAAYSFDLGTVTPGFVWQFTFTGLNVTVPATANGVYVQAGWCNSPAGPITNPRDLSGCYPVCGATDRGMAIGSCSLGLLNPACVGSTLPDYGRDSLSALNNCCADRGIFIGRPSTDPAACNEHRPSVSIGSTPAAYQLLLEGDVVAPPACNPDVNQDGATDQGDVDYLINVIAGGENPNNINPDFNQDGASDQGDIDALINTIASGQCP
;
A
#
# COMPACT_ATOMS: atom_id res chain seq x y z
N MET A 1 60.38 -42.66 6.96
CA MET A 1 59.64 -42.10 5.82
C MET A 1 58.31 -41.58 6.36
N LYS A 2 58.27 -40.32 6.82
CA LYS A 2 57.09 -39.67 7.40
C LYS A 2 56.30 -39.01 6.26
N ARG A 3 55.02 -39.35 6.10
CA ARG A 3 54.10 -38.66 5.19
C ARG A 3 53.29 -37.66 6.01
N GLU A 4 53.56 -36.38 5.80
CA GLU A 4 52.74 -35.29 6.32
C GLU A 4 51.51 -35.11 5.42
N MET A 5 50.32 -35.17 6.03
CA MET A 5 49.05 -34.83 5.40
C MET A 5 48.91 -33.32 5.37
N LEU A 6 48.96 -32.72 4.18
CA LEU A 6 48.63 -31.33 3.94
C LEU A 6 47.09 -31.20 3.88
N ALA A 7 46.47 -30.71 4.94
CA ALA A 7 45.06 -30.33 4.95
C ALA A 7 44.90 -29.00 4.20
N ALA A 8 44.38 -29.06 2.97
CA ALA A 8 43.97 -27.88 2.23
C ALA A 8 42.61 -27.38 2.78
N ALA A 9 42.66 -26.45 3.72
CA ALA A 9 41.49 -25.67 4.11
C ALA A 9 41.16 -24.68 2.99
N VAL A 10 40.21 -25.04 2.12
CA VAL A 10 39.58 -24.11 1.19
C VAL A 10 38.66 -23.21 2.03
N VAL A 11 39.22 -22.09 2.49
CA VAL A 11 38.43 -20.97 3.03
C VAL A 11 37.82 -20.26 1.84
N SER A 12 36.59 -20.63 1.49
CA SER A 12 35.76 -19.89 0.56
C SER A 12 35.47 -18.53 1.19
N ALA A 13 36.25 -17.51 0.82
CA ALA A 13 35.93 -16.12 1.15
C ALA A 13 34.66 -15.73 0.38
N PHE A 14 33.49 -15.91 1.01
CA PHE A 14 32.32 -15.15 0.62
C PHE A 14 32.63 -13.69 0.92
N ALA A 15 32.98 -12.94 -0.13
CA ALA A 15 32.95 -11.49 -0.08
C ALA A 15 31.50 -11.10 0.21
N VAL A 16 31.21 -10.82 1.48
CA VAL A 16 30.04 -10.07 1.88
C VAL A 16 30.33 -8.65 1.38
N ALA A 17 30.01 -8.38 0.12
CA ALA A 17 29.92 -7.01 -0.36
C ALA A 17 28.85 -6.38 0.53
N SER A 18 29.28 -5.56 1.49
CA SER A 18 28.40 -4.61 2.13
C SER A 18 27.83 -3.79 0.99
N PHE A 19 26.55 -4.00 0.68
CA PHE A 19 25.79 -3.03 -0.09
C PHE A 19 25.87 -1.74 0.73
N ALA A 20 26.80 -0.85 0.39
CA ALA A 20 26.60 0.54 0.71
C ALA A 20 25.23 0.86 0.11
N GLN A 21 24.24 1.15 0.96
CA GLN A 21 23.00 1.72 0.48
C GLN A 21 23.40 3.00 -0.23
N ASP A 22 23.49 2.96 -1.55
CA ASP A 22 23.51 4.17 -2.36
C ASP A 22 22.13 4.81 -2.16
N THR A 23 22.03 5.62 -1.12
CA THR A 23 20.86 6.43 -0.84
C THR A 23 20.81 7.48 -1.95
N LEU A 24 19.84 7.33 -2.84
CA LEU A 24 19.58 8.36 -3.84
C LEU A 24 19.06 9.61 -3.13
N PRO A 25 19.52 10.81 -3.53
CA PRO A 25 18.98 12.06 -2.99
C PRO A 25 17.49 12.20 -3.30
N PHE A 26 16.76 12.89 -2.42
CA PHE A 26 15.36 13.25 -2.67
C PHE A 26 15.28 14.37 -3.72
N GLY A 27 14.57 14.12 -4.82
CA GLY A 27 14.40 15.06 -5.93
C GLY A 27 13.32 16.11 -5.67
N GLY A 28 12.42 15.84 -4.74
CA GLY A 28 11.28 16.71 -4.41
C GLY A 28 9.94 16.00 -4.53
N GLU A 29 8.89 16.71 -4.14
CA GLU A 29 7.50 16.29 -4.31
C GLU A 29 6.89 16.94 -5.55
N ILE A 30 6.20 16.15 -6.36
CA ILE A 30 5.40 16.58 -7.49
C ILE A 30 3.94 16.32 -7.15
N VAL A 31 3.17 17.40 -6.99
CA VAL A 31 1.73 17.33 -6.72
C VAL A 31 0.96 17.35 -8.04
N ILE A 32 0.17 16.31 -8.27
CA ILE A 32 -0.61 16.08 -9.47
C ILE A 32 -2.09 16.21 -9.10
N PRO A 33 -2.77 17.30 -9.48
CA PRO A 33 -4.21 17.41 -9.28
C PRO A 33 -4.94 16.41 -10.18
N ALA A 34 -6.08 15.89 -9.73
CA ALA A 34 -6.93 14.99 -10.50
C ALA A 34 -7.27 15.52 -11.91
N SER A 35 -7.32 16.84 -12.09
CA SER A 35 -7.54 17.49 -13.39
C SER A 35 -6.42 17.27 -14.41
N GLN A 36 -5.20 16.95 -13.97
CA GLN A 36 -4.05 16.66 -14.82
C GLN A 36 -3.86 15.16 -15.08
N VAL A 37 -4.70 14.31 -14.50
CA VAL A 37 -4.61 12.88 -14.74
C VAL A 37 -5.28 12.52 -16.07
N LYS A 38 -4.54 11.82 -16.93
CA LYS A 38 -5.00 11.43 -18.28
C LYS A 38 -6.16 10.44 -18.28
N TYR A 39 -6.28 9.68 -17.20
CA TYR A 39 -7.48 8.94 -16.87
C TYR A 39 -7.91 9.23 -15.45
N ALA A 40 -9.13 9.72 -15.34
CA ALA A 40 -9.93 9.43 -14.19
C ALA A 40 -11.16 8.71 -14.77
N ASN A 41 -11.44 7.50 -14.29
CA ASN A 41 -12.81 7.02 -14.28
C ASN A 41 -13.37 7.32 -12.89
N PRO A 42 -13.58 8.61 -12.53
CA PRO A 42 -14.05 8.91 -11.19
C PRO A 42 -15.46 8.33 -11.07
N PRO A 43 -15.82 7.71 -9.93
CA PRO A 43 -17.20 7.32 -9.70
C PRO A 43 -18.12 8.53 -9.92
N LEU A 44 -19.07 8.37 -10.84
CA LEU A 44 -20.00 9.41 -11.21
C LEU A 44 -20.97 9.69 -10.05
N ARG A 45 -20.87 10.92 -9.52
CA ARG A 45 -21.86 11.67 -8.73
C ARG A 45 -22.01 11.34 -7.24
N GLY A 46 -21.83 12.39 -6.44
CA GLY A 46 -22.40 12.55 -5.11
C GLY A 46 -21.86 13.83 -4.50
N GLY A 47 -22.72 14.80 -4.21
CA GLY A 47 -22.34 16.00 -3.47
C GLY A 47 -22.02 15.61 -2.03
N TYR A 48 -20.75 15.30 -1.76
CA TYR A 48 -20.28 15.00 -0.41
C TYR A 48 -19.88 16.30 0.29
N GLN A 49 -20.31 16.43 1.55
CA GLN A 49 -19.84 17.48 2.43
C GLN A 49 -18.36 17.23 2.79
N SER A 50 -17.62 18.30 3.03
CA SER A 50 -16.22 18.29 3.47
C SER A 50 -16.04 17.42 4.71
N ARG A 51 -15.31 16.29 4.60
CA ARG A 51 -14.86 15.45 5.72
C ARG A 51 -13.41 15.79 6.09
N ALA A 52 -12.99 15.47 7.31
CA ALA A 52 -11.58 15.58 7.68
C ALA A 52 -10.75 14.59 6.84
N LEU A 53 -9.65 15.09 6.26
CA LEU A 53 -8.66 14.25 5.59
C LEU A 53 -7.62 13.84 6.62
N ALA A 54 -7.35 12.55 6.72
CA ALA A 54 -6.26 12.04 7.55
C ALA A 54 -5.47 10.98 6.77
N PRO A 55 -4.18 10.78 7.12
CA PRO A 55 -3.44 9.61 6.67
C PRO A 55 -4.15 8.35 7.12
N VAL A 56 -4.41 7.46 6.17
CA VAL A 56 -5.05 6.18 6.44
C VAL A 56 -4.07 5.04 6.32
N TYR A 57 -3.20 5.17 5.33
CA TYR A 57 -2.05 4.31 5.16
C TYR A 57 -0.86 5.20 4.90
N ASP A 58 0.19 5.11 5.69
CA ASP A 58 1.40 5.89 5.48
C ASP A 58 2.60 4.98 5.64
N ASN A 59 3.34 4.69 4.59
CA ASN A 59 4.68 4.14 4.75
C ASN A 59 5.72 5.05 4.10
N ILE A 60 5.39 6.34 3.96
CA ILE A 60 6.23 7.36 3.34
C ILE A 60 6.96 8.14 4.42
N SER A 61 6.24 8.57 5.47
CA SER A 61 6.78 9.46 6.53
C SER A 61 7.95 8.84 7.31
N SER A 62 7.93 7.53 7.54
CA SER A 62 9.00 6.81 8.23
C SER A 62 10.15 6.37 7.32
N VAL A 63 10.00 6.55 6.01
CA VAL A 63 10.79 5.83 4.99
C VAL A 63 11.69 6.78 4.21
N PHE A 64 11.21 7.98 3.88
CA PHE A 64 12.06 9.01 3.27
C PHE A 64 13.19 9.47 4.19
N ALA A 65 12.97 9.52 5.50
CA ALA A 65 13.99 9.87 6.47
C ALA A 65 15.21 8.91 6.46
N ASN A 66 15.02 7.68 5.97
CA ASN A 66 16.03 6.62 5.97
C ASN A 66 16.67 6.38 4.59
N GLY A 67 16.36 7.19 3.57
CA GLY A 67 16.90 7.04 2.22
C GLY A 67 16.45 5.76 1.49
N THR A 68 15.40 5.12 1.97
CA THR A 68 14.78 3.94 1.36
C THR A 68 13.68 4.35 0.37
N GLY A 69 13.59 3.69 -0.78
CA GLY A 69 12.54 3.95 -1.77
C GLY A 69 12.34 2.82 -2.78
N GLY A 70 11.17 2.81 -3.42
CA GLY A 70 10.86 1.84 -4.47
C GLY A 70 11.58 2.21 -5.77
N ALA A 71 12.49 1.36 -6.26
CA ALA A 71 13.05 1.54 -7.59
C ALA A 71 12.17 0.82 -8.62
N TYR A 72 11.33 1.60 -9.29
CA TYR A 72 10.62 1.15 -10.47
C TYR A 72 11.54 1.31 -11.67
N LEU A 73 11.92 0.20 -12.28
CA LEU A 73 12.54 0.27 -13.59
C LEU A 73 11.47 0.39 -14.68
N ALA A 74 11.89 0.83 -15.86
CA ALA A 74 11.03 1.22 -16.97
C ALA A 74 10.05 0.14 -17.48
N THR A 75 10.05 -1.06 -16.89
CA THR A 75 9.16 -2.16 -17.26
C THR A 75 8.42 -2.82 -16.09
N GLU A 76 8.29 -2.18 -14.93
CA GLU A 76 7.81 -2.86 -13.72
C GLU A 76 6.45 -2.39 -13.21
N MET A 77 5.75 -3.36 -12.63
CA MET A 77 4.54 -3.16 -11.84
C MET A 77 4.63 -3.91 -10.52
N ILE A 78 4.00 -3.33 -9.50
CA ILE A 78 3.85 -3.91 -8.18
C ILE A 78 2.37 -3.82 -7.80
N MET A 79 1.87 -4.82 -7.10
CA MET A 79 0.54 -4.81 -6.50
C MET A 79 0.63 -5.06 -5.00
N GLU A 80 0.11 -4.13 -4.20
CA GLU A 80 0.00 -4.24 -2.74
C GLU A 80 -1.42 -4.49 -2.29
N ASP A 81 -1.57 -5.26 -1.21
CA ASP A 81 -2.76 -5.26 -0.36
C ASP A 81 -2.65 -4.15 0.69
N VAL A 82 -3.51 -3.15 0.61
CA VAL A 82 -3.64 -2.13 1.67
C VAL A 82 -4.82 -2.49 2.56
N SER A 83 -4.51 -3.15 3.67
CA SER A 83 -5.48 -3.47 4.72
C SER A 83 -5.89 -2.22 5.49
N PHE A 84 -7.17 -2.17 5.83
CA PHE A 84 -7.74 -1.15 6.70
C PHE A 84 -7.89 -1.62 8.15
N VAL A 85 -7.67 -2.91 8.39
CA VAL A 85 -7.75 -3.52 9.73
C VAL A 85 -6.71 -2.87 10.65
N GLY A 86 -7.14 -2.47 11.84
CA GLY A 86 -6.27 -1.80 12.83
C GLY A 86 -6.00 -0.32 12.59
N GLY A 87 -6.48 0.27 11.48
CA GLY A 87 -6.36 1.71 11.20
C GLY A 87 -7.59 2.56 11.52
N PRO A 88 -7.56 3.87 11.21
CA PRO A 88 -8.73 4.76 11.37
C PRO A 88 -9.92 4.33 10.47
N TRP A 89 -9.61 3.45 9.51
CA TRP A 89 -10.54 2.75 8.66
C TRP A 89 -10.87 1.32 9.19
N ALA A 90 -10.57 0.95 10.44
CA ALA A 90 -10.76 -0.44 10.90
C ALA A 90 -12.22 -0.87 11.19
N LEU A 91 -13.21 0.00 11.12
CA LEU A 91 -14.54 -0.28 11.67
C LEU A 91 -15.55 -0.79 10.62
N PRO A 92 -16.62 -1.50 11.07
CA PRO A 92 -17.72 -1.94 10.22
C PRO A 92 -18.59 -0.74 9.84
N TYR A 93 -18.06 0.16 9.03
CA TYR A 93 -18.82 1.28 8.52
C TYR A 93 -19.85 0.75 7.52
N SER A 94 -21.11 1.12 7.72
CA SER A 94 -22.17 0.97 6.72
C SER A 94 -21.93 1.84 5.47
N ASN A 95 -20.99 2.80 5.56
CA ASN A 95 -20.69 3.75 4.50
C ASN A 95 -19.44 3.35 3.70
N PRO A 96 -19.46 3.56 2.37
CA PRO A 96 -18.24 3.52 1.57
C PRO A 96 -17.19 4.51 2.06
N ARG A 97 -15.92 4.16 1.86
CA ARG A 97 -14.78 5.05 2.09
C ARG A 97 -14.35 5.69 0.79
N VAL A 98 -13.65 6.80 0.86
CA VAL A 98 -13.25 7.65 -0.25
C VAL A 98 -11.80 8.05 -0.06
N ILE A 99 -10.91 7.47 -0.87
CA ILE A 99 -9.52 7.92 -0.97
C ILE A 99 -9.50 9.24 -1.74
N GLN A 100 -8.91 10.27 -1.14
CA GLN A 100 -8.88 11.64 -1.66
C GLN A 100 -7.51 12.00 -2.21
N SER A 101 -6.46 11.43 -1.65
CA SER A 101 -5.11 11.55 -2.17
C SER A 101 -4.37 10.22 -2.09
N ALA A 102 -3.38 10.05 -2.96
CA ALA A 102 -2.40 9.00 -2.85
C ALA A 102 -1.03 9.56 -3.19
N SER A 103 -0.01 9.24 -2.42
CA SER A 103 1.38 9.57 -2.76
C SER A 103 2.16 8.29 -3.00
N ALA A 104 3.01 8.27 -4.03
CA ALA A 104 3.89 7.16 -4.31
C ALA A 104 5.34 7.65 -4.44
N GLY A 105 6.27 6.93 -3.80
CA GLY A 105 7.70 7.20 -3.93
C GLY A 105 8.31 6.35 -5.05
N VAL A 106 9.04 7.00 -5.96
CA VAL A 106 9.59 6.37 -7.17
C VAL A 106 11.04 6.82 -7.35
N ALA A 107 11.97 5.87 -7.37
CA ALA A 107 13.34 6.16 -7.76
C ALA A 107 13.48 6.18 -9.28
N VAL A 108 14.00 7.29 -9.83
CA VAL A 108 14.26 7.46 -11.26
C VAL A 108 15.77 7.30 -11.47
N LEU A 109 16.22 6.11 -11.88
CA LEU A 109 17.65 5.82 -12.00
C LEU A 109 18.27 6.33 -13.30
N ASN A 110 17.52 6.26 -14.39
CA ASN A 110 17.97 6.63 -15.73
C ASN A 110 17.09 7.74 -16.27
N THR A 111 17.66 8.58 -17.15
CA THR A 111 16.90 9.64 -17.81
C THR A 111 15.70 8.99 -18.51
N PRO A 112 14.46 9.39 -18.21
CA PRO A 112 13.32 9.06 -19.04
C PRO A 112 13.71 9.35 -20.48
N THR A 113 13.45 8.42 -21.41
CA THR A 113 13.81 8.69 -22.80
C THR A 113 13.14 10.01 -23.20
N SER A 114 13.86 10.90 -23.87
CA SER A 114 13.44 12.31 -24.06
C SER A 114 12.15 12.51 -24.88
N SER A 115 11.46 11.42 -25.25
CA SER A 115 10.08 11.44 -25.72
C SER A 115 9.11 11.43 -24.52
N SER A 116 8.10 12.29 -24.56
CA SER A 116 7.01 12.46 -23.58
C SER A 116 6.09 11.23 -23.42
N THR A 117 6.64 10.04 -23.33
CA THR A 117 5.94 8.75 -23.45
C THR A 117 6.01 7.93 -22.18
N ASP A 118 6.90 8.28 -21.24
CA ASP A 118 6.98 7.60 -19.96
C ASP A 118 5.84 8.08 -19.04
N SER A 119 4.99 7.15 -18.64
CA SER A 119 3.90 7.38 -17.70
C SER A 119 4.05 6.53 -16.46
N PHE A 120 3.78 7.11 -15.30
CA PHE A 120 3.53 6.34 -14.08
C PHE A 120 2.04 6.27 -13.83
N PHE A 121 1.59 5.15 -13.26
CA PHE A 121 0.18 4.92 -13.00
C PHE A 121 -0.08 4.28 -11.64
N LEU A 122 -1.30 4.53 -11.15
CA LEU A 122 -1.90 3.89 -9.99
C LEU A 122 -3.26 3.33 -10.38
N VAL A 123 -3.51 2.07 -10.04
CA VAL A 123 -4.80 1.41 -10.25
C VAL A 123 -5.26 0.85 -8.92
N PHE A 124 -6.49 1.17 -8.55
CA PHE A 124 -7.14 0.71 -7.32
C PHE A 124 -8.11 -0.41 -7.67
N TRP A 125 -7.97 -1.56 -7.02
CA TRP A 125 -8.79 -2.73 -7.24
C TRP A 125 -9.55 -3.11 -5.97
N ASN A 126 -10.77 -3.63 -6.16
CA ASN A 126 -11.52 -4.23 -5.08
C ASN A 126 -10.83 -5.53 -4.63
N PRO A 127 -10.70 -5.81 -3.32
CA PRO A 127 -10.20 -7.10 -2.86
C PRO A 127 -10.90 -8.34 -3.42
N ALA A 128 -12.18 -8.24 -3.74
CA ALA A 128 -12.91 -9.33 -4.39
C ALA A 128 -12.43 -9.63 -5.82
N ASP A 129 -11.71 -8.72 -6.47
CA ASP A 129 -11.27 -8.83 -7.86
C ASP A 129 -9.84 -9.38 -8.00
N VAL A 130 -9.11 -9.49 -6.90
CA VAL A 130 -7.70 -9.89 -6.88
C VAL A 130 -7.53 -11.23 -6.16
N ASN A 131 -6.75 -12.12 -6.75
CA ASN A 131 -6.34 -13.38 -6.14
C ASN A 131 -4.90 -13.67 -6.56
N PHE A 132 -3.97 -13.72 -5.60
CA PHE A 132 -2.56 -14.01 -5.88
C PHE A 132 -2.31 -15.41 -6.46
N ASN A 133 -3.24 -16.35 -6.29
CA ASN A 133 -3.16 -17.65 -6.95
C ASN A 133 -3.74 -17.64 -8.39
N GLY A 134 -4.16 -16.47 -8.88
CA GLY A 134 -4.80 -16.26 -10.17
C GLY A 134 -6.30 -16.03 -10.01
N GLY A 135 -6.79 -14.90 -10.54
CA GLY A 135 -8.17 -14.45 -10.47
C GLY A 135 -9.17 -15.50 -10.97
N ASP A 136 -8.84 -16.13 -12.10
CA ASP A 136 -9.67 -17.15 -12.75
C ASP A 136 -9.11 -18.58 -12.52
N GLY A 137 -8.07 -18.70 -11.68
CA GLY A 137 -7.39 -19.95 -11.32
C GLY A 137 -5.86 -19.90 -11.49
N PRO A 138 -5.13 -20.93 -11.00
CA PRO A 138 -3.69 -21.04 -11.16
C PRO A 138 -3.20 -20.82 -12.59
N GLY A 139 -2.19 -19.96 -12.75
CA GLY A 139 -1.58 -19.63 -14.03
C GLY A 139 -2.32 -18.56 -14.83
N THR A 140 -3.43 -18.02 -14.32
CA THR A 140 -4.11 -16.87 -14.93
C THR A 140 -3.65 -15.56 -14.31
N ASN A 141 -4.06 -14.43 -14.88
CA ASN A 141 -3.88 -13.12 -14.25
C ASN A 141 -4.47 -13.11 -12.82
N MET A 142 -3.81 -12.47 -11.85
CA MET A 142 -4.23 -12.29 -10.46
C MET A 142 -5.51 -11.45 -10.37
N ILE A 143 -5.73 -10.57 -11.34
CA ILE A 143 -6.96 -9.80 -11.52
C ILE A 143 -7.96 -10.65 -12.30
N ARG A 144 -9.16 -10.83 -11.74
CA ARG A 144 -10.26 -11.60 -12.34
C ARG A 144 -10.67 -11.06 -13.72
N SER A 145 -11.06 -11.96 -14.61
CA SER A 145 -11.63 -11.56 -15.90
C SER A 145 -12.95 -10.80 -15.68
N GLY A 146 -13.03 -9.55 -16.15
CA GLY A 146 -14.19 -8.68 -15.98
C GLY A 146 -14.14 -7.77 -14.75
N ALA A 147 -13.09 -7.86 -13.94
CA ALA A 147 -12.82 -6.89 -12.89
C ALA A 147 -12.77 -5.47 -13.48
N THR A 148 -13.42 -4.52 -12.80
CA THR A 148 -13.36 -3.11 -13.15
C THR A 148 -12.60 -2.40 -12.03
N PRO A 149 -11.54 -1.62 -12.34
CA PRO A 149 -10.82 -0.91 -11.30
C PRO A 149 -11.77 0.08 -10.59
N LEU A 150 -11.60 0.23 -9.27
CA LEU A 150 -12.26 1.27 -8.49
C LEU A 150 -11.88 2.65 -9.02
N ALA A 151 -10.61 2.80 -9.43
CA ALA A 151 -10.10 3.92 -10.20
C ALA A 151 -8.76 3.56 -10.84
N ALA A 152 -8.40 4.26 -11.92
CA ALA A 152 -7.09 4.17 -12.54
C ALA A 152 -6.63 5.58 -12.88
N TYR A 153 -5.39 5.91 -12.53
CA TYR A 153 -4.75 7.19 -12.74
C TYR A 153 -3.43 6.98 -13.46
N SER A 154 -3.14 7.81 -14.45
CA SER A 154 -1.85 7.83 -15.14
C SER A 154 -1.40 9.26 -15.38
N PHE A 155 -0.11 9.52 -15.22
CA PHE A 155 0.48 10.82 -15.45
C PHE A 155 1.79 10.72 -16.23
N ASP A 156 2.10 11.76 -16.98
CA ASP A 156 3.37 11.87 -17.69
C ASP A 156 4.47 12.29 -16.72
N LEU A 157 5.55 11.52 -16.68
CA LEU A 157 6.68 11.81 -15.80
C LEU A 157 7.46 13.06 -16.24
N GLY A 158 7.22 13.55 -17.45
CA GLY A 158 7.81 14.80 -17.94
C GLY A 158 9.33 14.79 -17.86
N THR A 159 9.91 15.87 -17.31
CA THR A 159 11.36 16.06 -17.18
C THR A 159 11.85 15.80 -15.75
N VAL A 160 11.40 14.73 -15.10
CA VAL A 160 12.00 14.34 -13.82
C VAL A 160 13.48 14.04 -14.00
N THR A 161 14.32 14.62 -13.14
CA THR A 161 15.76 14.44 -13.20
C THR A 161 16.12 13.03 -12.73
N PRO A 162 16.93 12.27 -13.47
CA PRO A 162 17.41 10.96 -13.04
C PRO A 162 18.44 11.06 -11.91
N GLY A 163 18.63 9.95 -11.18
CA GLY A 163 19.49 9.86 -10.01
C GLY A 163 18.82 10.29 -8.71
N PHE A 164 17.49 10.39 -8.67
CA PHE A 164 16.73 10.88 -7.51
C PHE A 164 15.55 9.97 -7.17
N VAL A 165 15.13 10.00 -5.89
CA VAL A 165 13.79 9.54 -5.49
C VAL A 165 12.82 10.71 -5.55
N TRP A 166 11.72 10.53 -6.26
CA TRP A 166 10.64 11.49 -6.37
C TRP A 166 9.42 11.00 -5.60
N GLN A 167 8.69 11.93 -4.97
CA GLN A 167 7.37 11.66 -4.43
C GLN A 167 6.32 12.23 -5.39
N PHE A 168 5.39 11.40 -5.85
CA PHE A 168 4.27 11.84 -6.67
C PHE A 168 3.01 11.79 -5.84
N THR A 169 2.41 12.95 -5.57
CA THR A 169 1.20 13.08 -4.77
C THR A 169 0.02 13.40 -5.67
N PHE A 170 -0.89 12.47 -5.80
CA PHE A 170 -2.13 12.62 -6.53
C PHE A 170 -3.21 13.15 -5.60
N THR A 171 -3.92 14.21 -5.98
CA THR A 171 -4.96 14.84 -5.15
C THR A 171 -6.31 14.88 -5.86
N GLY A 172 -7.41 14.81 -5.11
CA GLY A 172 -8.77 14.83 -5.65
C GLY A 172 -9.19 13.54 -6.32
N LEU A 173 -8.63 12.39 -5.91
CA LEU A 173 -8.87 11.09 -6.53
C LEU A 173 -10.35 10.66 -6.45
N ASN A 174 -10.97 10.80 -5.27
CA ASN A 174 -12.34 10.32 -5.02
C ASN A 174 -12.53 8.81 -5.28
N VAL A 175 -11.56 7.97 -4.93
CA VAL A 175 -11.68 6.50 -5.10
C VAL A 175 -12.64 5.96 -4.04
N THR A 176 -13.82 5.51 -4.44
CA THR A 176 -14.79 4.94 -3.51
C THR A 176 -14.49 3.46 -3.28
N VAL A 177 -14.13 3.10 -2.04
CA VAL A 177 -13.93 1.72 -1.60
C VAL A 177 -15.22 1.22 -0.96
N PRO A 178 -15.76 0.05 -1.38
CA PRO A 178 -17.02 -0.47 -0.83
C PRO A 178 -16.96 -0.66 0.68
N ALA A 179 -18.09 -0.38 1.35
CA ALA A 179 -18.25 -0.54 2.81
C ALA A 179 -17.89 -1.96 3.31
N THR A 180 -18.11 -2.97 2.46
CA THR A 180 -17.85 -4.39 2.77
C THR A 180 -16.39 -4.80 2.56
N ALA A 181 -15.54 -3.93 2.04
CA ALA A 181 -14.14 -4.23 1.79
C ALA A 181 -13.27 -3.82 2.99
N ASN A 182 -12.43 -4.75 3.45
CA ASN A 182 -11.50 -4.53 4.57
C ASN A 182 -10.16 -3.93 4.12
N GLY A 183 -10.07 -3.47 2.87
CA GLY A 183 -8.85 -2.98 2.26
C GLY A 183 -9.06 -2.59 0.80
N VAL A 184 -7.96 -2.28 0.13
CA VAL A 184 -7.90 -2.00 -1.31
C VAL A 184 -6.60 -2.56 -1.87
N TYR A 185 -6.63 -3.11 -3.08
CA TYR A 185 -5.38 -3.43 -3.77
C TYR A 185 -4.92 -2.24 -4.59
N VAL A 186 -3.65 -1.86 -4.44
CA VAL A 186 -3.05 -0.77 -5.22
C VAL A 186 -2.00 -1.36 -6.14
N GLN A 187 -2.26 -1.26 -7.43
CA GLN A 187 -1.29 -1.56 -8.48
C GLN A 187 -0.60 -0.26 -8.88
N ALA A 188 0.73 -0.25 -8.79
CA ALA A 188 1.56 0.85 -9.25
C ALA A 188 2.50 0.35 -10.35
N GLY A 189 2.83 1.20 -11.31
CA GLY A 189 3.84 0.85 -12.29
C GLY A 189 4.27 1.99 -13.20
N TRP A 190 5.32 1.70 -13.96
CA TRP A 190 5.89 2.58 -14.98
C TRP A 190 5.52 2.04 -16.36
N CYS A 191 5.25 2.87 -17.36
CA CYS A 191 4.95 2.47 -18.74
C CYS A 191 5.82 3.32 -19.67
N ASN A 192 6.59 2.72 -20.59
CA ASN A 192 7.57 3.43 -21.44
C ASN A 192 7.13 3.57 -22.91
N SER A 193 5.88 3.24 -23.20
CA SER A 193 5.31 3.24 -24.55
C SER A 193 4.47 4.52 -24.75
N PRO A 194 4.42 5.12 -25.96
CA PRO A 194 3.55 6.26 -26.30
C PRO A 194 2.04 5.96 -26.23
N ALA A 195 1.65 4.91 -25.52
CA ALA A 195 0.40 4.19 -25.66
C ALA A 195 -0.76 4.90 -24.99
N GLY A 196 -1.05 6.13 -25.44
CA GLY A 196 -2.20 6.90 -25.03
C GLY A 196 -2.42 6.77 -23.53
N PRO A 197 -3.65 6.61 -23.11
CA PRO A 197 -3.90 6.34 -21.72
C PRO A 197 -4.13 4.78 -21.59
N ILE A 198 -3.65 4.12 -20.51
CA ILE A 198 -3.92 2.69 -20.13
C ILE A 198 -5.37 2.16 -20.36
N THR A 199 -5.65 1.55 -21.51
CA THR A 199 -7.01 1.10 -21.85
C THR A 199 -7.41 -0.20 -21.16
N ASN A 200 -6.43 -0.99 -20.71
CA ASN A 200 -6.63 -2.25 -20.02
C ASN A 200 -5.66 -2.39 -18.84
N PRO A 201 -6.02 -1.89 -17.64
CA PRO A 201 -5.10 -1.90 -16.50
C PRO A 201 -4.76 -3.32 -15.99
N ARG A 202 -5.50 -4.34 -16.44
CA ARG A 202 -5.22 -5.76 -16.17
C ARG A 202 -4.06 -6.30 -17.00
N ASP A 203 -3.86 -5.80 -18.21
CA ASP A 203 -2.85 -6.26 -19.15
C ASP A 203 -2.10 -5.07 -19.74
N LEU A 204 -0.91 -4.85 -19.20
CA LEU A 204 0.01 -3.81 -19.59
C LEU A 204 1.13 -4.34 -20.48
N SER A 205 0.96 -5.48 -21.14
CA SER A 205 1.94 -5.99 -22.10
C SER A 205 2.32 -4.95 -23.18
N GLY A 206 1.36 -4.12 -23.60
CA GLY A 206 1.57 -3.01 -24.54
C GLY A 206 2.39 -1.84 -23.99
N CYS A 207 2.56 -1.74 -22.67
CA CYS A 207 3.41 -0.73 -22.02
C CYS A 207 4.89 -1.07 -22.07
N TYR A 208 5.26 -2.29 -22.48
CA TYR A 208 6.60 -2.84 -22.27
C TYR A 208 7.13 -3.49 -23.56
N PRO A 209 7.71 -2.71 -24.48
CA PRO A 209 8.00 -3.18 -25.84
C PRO A 209 9.25 -4.06 -25.97
N VAL A 210 10.18 -4.09 -25.00
CA VAL A 210 11.49 -4.77 -25.19
C VAL A 210 11.80 -5.80 -24.10
N CYS A 211 11.95 -7.06 -24.50
CA CYS A 211 12.50 -8.14 -23.67
C CYS A 211 14.02 -8.03 -23.58
N GLY A 212 14.55 -7.80 -22.38
CA GLY A 212 16.00 -7.82 -22.16
C GLY A 212 16.60 -6.67 -21.34
N ALA A 213 15.82 -5.82 -20.66
CA ALA A 213 16.42 -4.96 -19.64
C ALA A 213 16.97 -5.88 -18.52
N THR A 214 18.29 -5.93 -18.40
CA THR A 214 19.02 -6.75 -17.41
C THR A 214 18.95 -6.18 -16.02
N ASP A 215 18.58 -4.91 -15.91
CA ASP A 215 18.46 -4.25 -14.63
C ASP A 215 17.11 -4.67 -14.04
N ARG A 216 17.21 -5.38 -12.91
CA ARG A 216 16.06 -5.77 -12.09
C ARG A 216 15.74 -4.57 -11.23
N GLY A 217 14.50 -4.10 -11.25
CA GLY A 217 14.11 -3.11 -10.26
C GLY A 217 14.16 -3.77 -8.91
N MET A 218 14.61 -3.02 -7.93
CA MET A 218 14.62 -3.48 -6.57
C MET A 218 13.60 -2.62 -5.85
N ALA A 219 12.54 -3.24 -5.36
CA ALA A 219 11.88 -2.69 -4.20
C ALA A 219 12.95 -2.73 -3.08
N ILE A 220 13.61 -1.59 -2.84
CA ILE A 220 14.49 -1.46 -1.69
C ILE A 220 13.54 -1.29 -0.52
N GLY A 221 13.40 -2.36 0.24
CA GLY A 221 12.44 -2.45 1.32
C GLY A 221 12.55 -1.29 2.29
N SER A 222 11.40 -0.86 2.77
CA SER A 222 11.35 -0.01 3.93
C SER A 222 10.38 -0.53 4.98
N CYS A 223 10.75 -0.31 6.24
CA CYS A 223 9.95 -0.68 7.39
C CYS A 223 9.52 0.60 8.11
N SER A 224 8.22 0.85 8.13
CA SER A 224 7.60 1.71 9.13
C SER A 224 7.27 0.83 10.34
N LEU A 225 8.11 0.83 11.38
CA LEU A 225 7.77 0.20 12.67
C LEU A 225 7.31 1.26 13.69
N GLY A 226 6.63 2.30 13.22
CA GLY A 226 6.04 3.30 14.10
C GLY A 226 4.84 2.73 14.85
N LEU A 227 4.88 2.74 16.19
CA LEU A 227 3.83 2.24 17.10
C LEU A 227 2.45 2.95 16.95
N LEU A 228 2.35 3.99 16.13
CA LEU A 228 1.14 4.77 15.89
C LEU A 228 0.67 4.72 14.44
N ASN A 229 1.27 3.85 13.63
CA ASN A 229 0.96 3.75 12.22
C ASN A 229 0.22 2.44 11.94
N PRO A 230 -1.04 2.49 11.48
CA PRO A 230 -1.81 1.28 11.19
C PRO A 230 -1.36 0.56 9.91
N ALA A 231 -0.44 1.15 9.15
CA ALA A 231 0.08 0.59 7.92
C ALA A 231 1.19 -0.43 8.18
N CYS A 232 0.84 -1.68 8.45
CA CYS A 232 1.77 -2.78 8.20
C CYS A 232 1.76 -3.11 6.70
N VAL A 233 2.92 -3.00 6.07
CA VAL A 233 3.08 -3.29 4.64
C VAL A 233 3.33 -4.79 4.44
N GLY A 234 2.70 -5.39 3.42
CA GLY A 234 2.80 -6.81 3.11
C GLY A 234 2.28 -7.79 4.17
N SER A 235 1.26 -7.45 4.99
CA SER A 235 1.00 -8.23 6.22
C SER A 235 -0.43 -8.64 6.59
N THR A 236 -1.46 -8.50 5.75
CA THR A 236 -2.63 -9.40 5.91
C THR A 236 -2.34 -10.78 5.32
N LEU A 237 -1.57 -10.82 4.23
CA LEU A 237 -1.11 -12.05 3.59
C LEU A 237 0.39 -11.94 3.23
N PRO A 238 1.20 -13.00 3.38
CA PRO A 238 2.62 -13.04 3.00
C PRO A 238 2.91 -12.84 1.49
N ASP A 239 1.88 -12.56 0.70
CA ASP A 239 1.87 -12.65 -0.75
C ASP A 239 1.64 -11.25 -1.32
N TYR A 240 2.57 -10.80 -2.17
CA TYR A 240 2.39 -9.63 -3.02
C TYR A 240 2.75 -9.98 -4.45
N GLY A 241 2.20 -9.20 -5.39
CA GLY A 241 2.26 -9.47 -6.81
C GLY A 241 3.36 -8.64 -7.45
N ARG A 242 4.29 -9.29 -8.14
CA ARG A 242 5.31 -8.62 -8.94
C ARG A 242 5.34 -9.19 -10.35
N ASP A 243 5.35 -8.31 -11.34
CA ASP A 243 5.53 -8.70 -12.74
C ASP A 243 6.93 -9.30 -12.97
N SER A 244 6.98 -10.33 -13.81
CA SER A 244 8.19 -11.05 -14.16
C SER A 244 8.83 -10.52 -15.43
N LEU A 245 10.06 -10.02 -15.32
CA LEU A 245 10.83 -9.53 -16.47
C LEU A 245 12.00 -10.43 -16.87
N SER A 246 12.07 -11.66 -16.34
CA SER A 246 13.25 -12.51 -16.56
C SER A 246 13.36 -12.98 -18.02
N ALA A 247 14.35 -12.44 -18.72
CA ALA A 247 14.76 -12.91 -20.05
C ALA A 247 15.37 -14.33 -20.02
N LEU A 248 15.79 -14.83 -18.85
CA LEU A 248 16.52 -16.08 -18.71
C LEU A 248 15.64 -17.34 -18.85
N ASN A 249 14.31 -17.22 -18.69
CA ASN A 249 13.39 -18.36 -18.68
C ASN A 249 12.23 -18.24 -19.70
N ASN A 250 12.32 -17.36 -20.70
CA ASN A 250 11.27 -17.13 -21.69
C ASN A 250 9.96 -16.52 -21.13
N CYS A 251 10.03 -15.80 -20.01
CA CYS A 251 8.88 -15.21 -19.29
C CYS A 251 8.27 -13.98 -20.00
N CYS A 252 8.76 -13.65 -21.18
CA CYS A 252 8.34 -12.50 -21.97
C CYS A 252 6.87 -12.50 -22.36
N ALA A 253 6.26 -13.68 -22.46
CA ALA A 253 4.86 -13.83 -22.84
C ALA A 253 3.89 -13.30 -21.77
N ASP A 254 4.32 -13.27 -20.50
CA ASP A 254 3.48 -12.90 -19.35
C ASP A 254 3.78 -11.48 -18.83
N ARG A 255 4.61 -10.74 -19.55
CA ARG A 255 4.99 -9.37 -19.21
C ARG A 255 3.80 -8.44 -19.18
N GLY A 256 3.78 -7.54 -18.20
CA GLY A 256 2.71 -6.59 -18.01
C GLY A 256 1.45 -7.25 -17.45
N ILE A 257 1.55 -8.48 -16.95
CA ILE A 257 0.44 -9.28 -16.45
C ILE A 257 0.89 -9.90 -15.13
N PHE A 258 0.12 -9.69 -14.06
CA PHE A 258 0.36 -10.39 -12.80
C PHE A 258 -0.16 -11.81 -12.93
N ILE A 259 0.66 -12.81 -13.23
CA ILE A 259 0.19 -14.20 -13.30
C ILE A 259 0.24 -14.83 -11.91
N GLY A 260 -0.92 -15.21 -11.38
CA GLY A 260 -0.99 -15.84 -10.08
C GLY A 260 -0.71 -17.33 -10.14
N ARG A 261 0.04 -17.86 -9.17
CA ARG A 261 0.32 -19.30 -9.04
C ARG A 261 0.23 -19.73 -7.58
N PRO A 262 -0.05 -21.02 -7.32
CA PRO A 262 0.04 -21.58 -5.99
C PRO A 262 1.50 -21.55 -5.50
N SER A 263 1.67 -21.18 -4.23
CA SER A 263 2.94 -20.89 -3.53
C SER A 263 4.04 -21.96 -3.57
N THR A 264 3.75 -23.14 -4.11
CA THR A 264 4.65 -24.30 -4.08
C THR A 264 5.68 -24.33 -5.21
N ASP A 265 5.62 -23.41 -6.19
CA ASP A 265 6.58 -23.36 -7.31
C ASP A 265 7.33 -22.02 -7.39
N PRO A 266 8.34 -21.79 -6.52
CA PRO A 266 9.15 -20.57 -6.51
C PRO A 266 10.13 -20.44 -7.70
N ALA A 267 10.14 -21.40 -8.63
CA ALA A 267 11.17 -21.49 -9.69
C ALA A 267 10.65 -21.17 -11.11
N ALA A 268 9.33 -21.07 -11.30
CA ALA A 268 8.76 -20.74 -12.60
C ALA A 268 8.67 -19.22 -12.79
N CYS A 269 8.79 -18.82 -14.04
CA CYS A 269 8.90 -17.47 -14.57
C CYS A 269 8.06 -16.33 -13.97
N ASN A 270 7.02 -16.55 -13.15
CA ASN A 270 5.84 -15.68 -13.16
C ASN A 270 5.42 -15.12 -11.80
N GLU A 271 6.13 -15.44 -10.73
CA GLU A 271 5.77 -14.95 -9.41
C GLU A 271 7.03 -14.79 -8.57
N HIS A 272 7.60 -13.60 -8.59
CA HIS A 272 8.43 -13.22 -7.46
C HIS A 272 7.44 -12.78 -6.39
N ARG A 273 7.18 -13.67 -5.42
CA ARG A 273 7.00 -13.28 -4.03
C ARG A 273 8.42 -13.12 -3.49
N PRO A 274 9.04 -11.93 -3.47
CA PRO A 274 10.21 -11.80 -2.64
C PRO A 274 9.75 -11.99 -1.19
N SER A 275 9.93 -13.22 -0.70
CA SER A 275 10.32 -13.43 0.70
C SER A 275 11.70 -12.78 0.86
N VAL A 276 11.74 -11.45 0.79
CA VAL A 276 12.93 -10.67 1.08
C VAL A 276 12.95 -10.56 2.58
N SER A 277 13.30 -11.68 3.21
CA SER A 277 13.95 -11.66 4.51
C SER A 277 15.37 -11.16 4.27
N ILE A 278 15.53 -9.84 4.13
CA ILE A 278 16.84 -9.22 4.41
C ILE A 278 16.90 -9.14 5.93
N GLY A 279 17.03 -10.30 6.58
CA GLY A 279 17.01 -10.45 8.03
C GLY A 279 15.79 -9.85 8.73
N SER A 280 14.74 -10.61 9.01
CA SER A 280 13.60 -10.22 9.86
C SER A 280 12.77 -8.97 9.49
N THR A 281 13.18 -8.15 8.54
CA THR A 281 12.50 -6.90 8.17
C THR A 281 11.79 -7.00 6.81
N PRO A 282 10.45 -6.87 6.75
CA PRO A 282 9.68 -6.89 5.51
C PRO A 282 9.88 -5.62 4.66
N ALA A 283 9.82 -5.77 3.35
CA ALA A 283 10.12 -4.73 2.36
C ALA A 283 8.85 -4.18 1.69
N ALA A 284 8.56 -2.90 1.90
CA ALA A 284 7.47 -2.16 1.27
C ALA A 284 7.91 -1.29 0.08
N TYR A 285 7.04 -1.03 -0.91
CA TYR A 285 7.15 0.18 -1.74
C TYR A 285 6.44 1.36 -1.07
N GLN A 286 6.89 2.57 -1.36
CA GLN A 286 6.40 3.81 -0.76
C GLN A 286 5.01 4.20 -1.30
N LEU A 287 4.02 4.22 -0.42
CA LEU A 287 2.64 4.60 -0.65
C LEU A 287 2.09 5.33 0.61
N LEU A 288 1.44 6.47 0.38
CA LEU A 288 0.59 7.15 1.36
C LEU A 288 -0.80 7.21 0.76
N LEU A 289 -1.83 6.81 1.50
CA LEU A 289 -3.22 7.02 1.14
C LEU A 289 -3.84 7.93 2.19
N GLU A 290 -4.44 9.01 1.74
CA GLU A 290 -5.29 9.85 2.58
C GLU A 290 -6.70 9.82 2.03
N GLY A 291 -7.67 9.87 2.92
CA GLY A 291 -9.05 9.84 2.52
C GLY A 291 -9.97 10.33 3.61
N ASP A 292 -11.26 10.14 3.36
CA ASP A 292 -12.25 10.45 4.37
C ASP A 292 -12.15 9.45 5.52
N VAL A 293 -11.55 9.90 6.60
CA VAL A 293 -11.93 9.33 7.87
C VAL A 293 -13.32 9.89 8.14
N VAL A 294 -14.34 9.02 8.06
CA VAL A 294 -15.47 9.22 8.95
C VAL A 294 -14.80 9.20 10.30
N ALA A 295 -14.58 10.39 10.88
CA ALA A 295 -14.25 10.45 12.28
C ALA A 295 -15.27 9.50 12.92
N PRO A 296 -14.85 8.43 13.63
CA PRO A 296 -15.82 7.68 14.43
C PRO A 296 -16.68 8.74 15.11
N PRO A 297 -18.02 8.63 15.08
CA PRO A 297 -18.88 9.67 15.66
C PRO A 297 -18.19 10.07 16.95
N ALA A 298 -17.84 11.36 17.06
CA ALA A 298 -16.69 11.83 17.86
C ALA A 298 -16.68 11.27 19.28
N CYS A 299 -17.84 10.79 19.71
CA CYS A 299 -18.02 9.79 20.71
C CYS A 299 -19.10 8.75 20.29
N ASN A 300 -18.78 7.46 20.28
CA ASN A 300 -19.80 6.40 20.24
C ASN A 300 -20.17 6.09 21.69
N PRO A 301 -21.35 6.50 22.19
CA PRO A 301 -21.70 6.29 23.58
C PRO A 301 -22.07 4.83 23.90
N ASP A 302 -22.32 3.98 22.88
CA ASP A 302 -22.46 2.53 23.04
C ASP A 302 -21.06 1.88 23.13
N VAL A 303 -20.42 2.01 24.28
CA VAL A 303 -19.06 1.52 24.53
C VAL A 303 -19.06 0.04 24.96
N ASN A 304 -20.18 -0.48 25.47
CA ASN A 304 -20.32 -1.90 25.78
C ASN A 304 -20.73 -2.75 24.55
N GLN A 305 -21.08 -2.09 23.43
CA GLN A 305 -21.43 -2.68 22.14
C GLN A 305 -22.62 -3.64 22.21
N ASP A 306 -23.56 -3.41 23.13
CA ASP A 306 -24.77 -4.22 23.27
C ASP A 306 -25.92 -3.75 22.35
N GLY A 307 -25.73 -2.64 21.64
CA GLY A 307 -26.68 -2.07 20.70
C GLY A 307 -27.66 -1.06 21.33
N ALA A 308 -27.51 -0.77 22.62
CA ALA A 308 -28.18 0.32 23.31
C ALA A 308 -27.17 1.40 23.73
N THR A 309 -27.68 2.60 24.01
CA THR A 309 -26.89 3.69 24.58
C THR A 309 -27.51 4.03 25.92
N ASP A 310 -26.97 3.48 27.00
CA ASP A 310 -27.60 3.53 28.32
C ASP A 310 -26.63 3.42 29.52
N GLN A 311 -27.14 3.09 30.71
CA GLN A 311 -26.34 3.01 31.93
C GLN A 311 -25.32 1.86 31.89
N GLY A 312 -25.56 0.82 31.07
CA GLY A 312 -24.63 -0.28 30.86
C GLY A 312 -23.32 0.16 30.23
N ASP A 313 -23.35 1.20 29.39
CA ASP A 313 -22.16 1.83 28.81
C ASP A 313 -21.32 2.54 29.87
N VAL A 314 -21.98 3.29 30.75
CA VAL A 314 -21.33 4.00 31.85
C VAL A 314 -20.66 3.00 32.81
N ASP A 315 -21.37 1.94 33.18
CA ASP A 315 -20.87 0.90 34.07
C ASP A 315 -19.66 0.17 33.43
N TYR A 316 -19.72 -0.08 32.11
CA TYR A 316 -18.61 -0.70 31.37
C TYR A 316 -17.37 0.21 31.32
N LEU A 317 -17.53 1.50 31.01
CA LEU A 317 -16.41 2.45 30.98
C LEU A 317 -15.75 2.60 32.36
N ILE A 318 -16.55 2.71 33.43
CA ILE A 318 -16.06 2.73 34.81
C ILE A 318 -15.22 1.48 35.11
N ASN A 319 -15.70 0.29 34.72
CA ASN A 319 -14.97 -0.96 34.92
C ASN A 319 -13.61 -0.94 34.20
N VAL A 320 -13.57 -0.51 32.94
CA VAL A 320 -12.32 -0.44 32.16
C VAL A 320 -11.33 0.56 32.78
N ILE A 321 -11.78 1.76 33.15
CA ILE A 321 -10.94 2.78 33.81
C ILE A 321 -10.40 2.29 35.16
N ALA A 322 -11.19 1.51 35.90
CA ALA A 322 -10.78 0.90 37.16
C ALA A 322 -9.81 -0.30 36.99
N GLY A 323 -9.42 -0.65 35.76
CA GLY A 323 -8.50 -1.75 35.45
C GLY A 323 -9.17 -3.12 35.29
N GLY A 324 -10.50 -3.14 35.08
CA GLY A 324 -11.26 -4.35 34.76
C GLY A 324 -11.03 -4.86 33.34
N GLU A 325 -11.73 -5.95 32.97
CA GLU A 325 -11.65 -6.52 31.63
C GLU A 325 -12.17 -5.54 30.56
N ASN A 326 -11.49 -5.51 29.41
CA ASN A 326 -11.88 -4.74 28.23
C ASN A 326 -12.03 -5.67 27.00
N PRO A 327 -13.00 -6.60 27.01
CA PRO A 327 -13.18 -7.57 25.92
C PRO A 327 -13.51 -6.93 24.57
N ASN A 328 -14.12 -5.74 24.57
CA ASN A 328 -14.43 -4.99 23.35
C ASN A 328 -13.26 -4.14 22.84
N ASN A 329 -12.13 -4.13 23.55
CA ASN A 329 -10.93 -3.37 23.22
C ASN A 329 -11.22 -1.88 22.93
N ILE A 330 -12.09 -1.25 23.73
CA ILE A 330 -12.39 0.18 23.63
C ILE A 330 -11.20 1.02 24.11
N ASN A 331 -11.10 2.26 23.63
CA ASN A 331 -10.28 3.28 24.28
C ASN A 331 -11.07 3.86 25.47
N PRO A 332 -10.60 3.75 26.73
CA PRO A 332 -11.28 4.34 27.87
C PRO A 332 -11.16 5.87 27.97
N ASP A 333 -10.24 6.50 27.23
CA ASP A 333 -10.16 7.96 27.05
C ASP A 333 -11.23 8.40 26.02
N PHE A 334 -12.47 8.53 26.50
CA PHE A 334 -13.66 8.90 25.73
C PHE A 334 -13.66 10.38 25.33
N ASN A 335 -13.13 11.27 26.18
CA ASN A 335 -13.07 12.71 25.90
C ASN A 335 -11.79 13.13 25.14
N GLN A 336 -10.85 12.20 24.95
CA GLN A 336 -9.60 12.36 24.20
C GLN A 336 -8.67 13.43 24.79
N ASP A 337 -8.69 13.62 26.11
CA ASP A 337 -7.81 14.57 26.80
C ASP A 337 -6.42 14.01 27.14
N GLY A 338 -6.19 12.73 26.84
CA GLY A 338 -4.92 12.04 27.04
C GLY A 338 -4.82 11.31 28.38
N ALA A 339 -5.87 11.33 29.20
CA ALA A 339 -6.01 10.51 30.40
C ALA A 339 -7.26 9.63 30.30
N SER A 340 -7.27 8.50 31.02
CA SER A 340 -8.46 7.68 31.18
C SER A 340 -8.95 7.82 32.61
N ASP A 341 -9.90 8.71 32.85
CA ASP A 341 -10.31 9.12 34.19
C ASP A 341 -11.79 9.54 34.31
N GLN A 342 -12.14 10.25 35.38
CA GLN A 342 -13.52 10.66 35.64
C GLN A 342 -14.07 11.60 34.56
N GLY A 343 -13.20 12.35 33.86
CA GLY A 343 -13.57 13.22 32.75
C GLY A 343 -14.21 12.45 31.59
N ASP A 344 -13.78 11.22 31.35
CA ASP A 344 -14.35 10.35 30.31
C ASP A 344 -15.75 9.86 30.66
N ILE A 345 -15.96 9.52 31.93
CA ILE A 345 -17.26 9.09 32.44
C ILE A 345 -18.27 10.24 32.36
N ASP A 346 -17.86 11.45 32.76
CA ASP A 346 -18.71 12.65 32.70
C ASP A 346 -19.07 12.99 31.25
N ALA A 347 -18.10 12.86 30.33
CA ALA A 347 -18.29 13.06 28.90
C ALA A 347 -19.26 12.04 28.28
N LEU A 348 -19.15 10.75 28.66
CA LEU A 348 -20.05 9.70 28.22
C LEU A 348 -21.49 9.95 28.71
N ILE A 349 -21.66 10.25 30.00
CA ILE A 349 -22.97 10.57 30.59
C ILE A 349 -23.61 11.76 29.86
N ASN A 350 -22.85 12.83 29.62
CA ASN A 350 -23.34 13.99 28.90
C ASN A 350 -23.80 13.62 27.48
N THR A 351 -23.05 12.77 26.78
CA THR A 351 -23.42 12.27 25.45
C THR A 351 -24.71 11.45 25.47
N ILE A 352 -24.83 10.50 26.40
CA ILE A 352 -26.05 9.68 26.58
C ILE A 352 -27.26 10.59 26.87
N ALA A 353 -27.06 11.66 27.63
CA ALA A 353 -28.08 12.69 27.91
C ALA A 353 -28.39 13.62 26.72
N SER A 354 -27.97 13.27 25.50
CA SER A 354 -28.10 14.06 24.27
C SER A 354 -27.27 15.35 24.25
N GLY A 355 -26.22 15.42 25.07
CA GLY A 355 -25.17 16.44 24.95
C GLY A 355 -24.37 16.30 23.66
N GLN A 356 -23.61 17.33 23.30
CA GLN A 356 -22.68 17.24 22.17
C GLN A 356 -21.55 16.26 22.51
N CYS A 357 -21.09 15.52 21.51
CA CYS A 357 -19.85 14.76 21.64
C CYS A 357 -18.69 15.69 21.99
N PRO A 358 -17.83 15.30 22.94
CA PRO A 358 -16.61 16.03 23.32
C PRO A 358 -15.69 16.33 22.13
#